data_AF-A0A1Q6QVV7-F1
#
_entry.id   AF-A0A1Q6QVV7-F1
#
_cell.length_a   1.000
_cell.length_b   1.000
_cell.length_c   1.000
_cell.angle_alpha   90.00
_cell.angle_beta   90.00
_cell.angle_gamma   90.00
#
_symmetry.space_group_name_H-M   'P 1'
#
loop_
_entity.id
_entity.type
_entity.pdbx_description
1 polymer ?
#
loop_
_entity_poly.entity_id
_entity_poly.type
_entity_poly.pdbx_seq_one_letter_code
_entity_poly.pdbx_strand_id
1 'polypeptide(L)'
;MLNEYKDKIELQKEVLAALPRNNNKNNKLYKAKVEEMLKEYQVDKEVVEEEITKRRNRYLSLEDDPNIDKLTKNIELLLPQIPLLNKYNSSYEKSNLDIILYELGHFYKTDLDKVNKDINRALEVFSLVGIPLSIEDFNYSYYSGNYMKRFLSNEVNDDILKKDFEEIYWKCPDIITHITLNFKYLYYKNKKKFDLYYDHLVKELTSKKVLEEYQELYRNRSTLIRNNAYILQNNFIEGKLNISDYSLDKVSKAYKYVIEFSPSEKINNDILKLYYSIIEYKNYLGFDYIINDIKSLYKDKDKYKNIYSTKKKEIDKLERNIIKKNKKIFKLVSKNKIDKIDVLNSKVNTNINNLKNLYEELERNYFLERISSLEEDTTIYDIFLLVDSNYNYLIELLKNKDIDISEINKLRLFVYNPYNYILNNILISEDKDISMLIMDRYNLFGFNLTKDKLDKDNIDNLIKELEIILNSIVMNKNRITDSRIKFIKDTNNI
;
A
#
# COMPACT_ATOMS: atom_id res chain seq x y z
N MET A 1 -8.27 -52.20 11.08
CA MET A 1 -7.29 -52.09 9.98
C MET A 1 -5.84 -52.13 10.44
N LEU A 2 -5.23 -51.11 11.08
CA LEU A 2 -3.78 -51.15 11.35
C LEU A 2 -3.33 -52.34 12.22
N ASN A 3 -4.06 -52.65 13.28
CA ASN A 3 -3.73 -53.78 14.16
C ASN A 3 -3.94 -55.12 13.45
N GLU A 4 -5.04 -55.27 12.69
CA GLU A 4 -5.32 -56.47 11.89
C GLU A 4 -4.20 -56.74 10.86
N TYR A 5 -3.65 -55.69 10.23
CA TYR A 5 -2.51 -55.83 9.32
C TYR A 5 -1.23 -56.22 10.04
N LYS A 6 -0.97 -55.67 11.23
CA LYS A 6 0.18 -56.08 12.05
C LYS A 6 0.09 -57.54 12.47
N ASP A 7 -1.10 -57.97 12.88
CA ASP A 7 -1.35 -59.36 13.29
C ASP A 7 -1.22 -60.32 12.09
N LYS A 8 -1.72 -59.92 10.90
CA LYS A 8 -1.52 -60.66 9.63
C LYS A 8 -0.03 -60.79 9.29
N ILE A 9 0.76 -59.73 9.46
CA ILE A 9 2.21 -59.74 9.20
C ILE A 9 2.93 -60.69 10.15
N GLU A 10 2.64 -60.64 11.44
CA GLU A 10 3.28 -61.53 12.43
C GLU A 10 2.93 -63.00 12.19
N LEU A 11 1.64 -63.30 11.95
CA LEU A 11 1.21 -64.65 11.60
C LEU A 11 1.93 -65.19 10.35
N GLN A 12 2.06 -64.37 9.31
CA GLN A 12 2.72 -64.78 8.08
C GLN A 12 4.24 -64.96 8.26
N LYS A 13 4.88 -64.19 9.15
CA LYS A 13 6.30 -64.43 9.53
C LYS A 13 6.47 -65.77 10.22
N GLU A 14 5.58 -66.13 11.15
CA GLU A 14 5.60 -67.43 11.83
C GLU A 14 5.43 -68.58 10.84
N VAL A 15 4.49 -68.45 9.90
CA VAL A 15 4.27 -69.43 8.82
C VAL A 15 5.54 -69.61 7.98
N LEU A 16 6.21 -68.52 7.57
CA LEU A 16 7.44 -68.59 6.80
C LEU A 16 8.62 -69.17 7.61
N ALA A 17 8.66 -68.95 8.92
CA ALA A 17 9.69 -69.50 9.81
C ALA A 17 9.52 -71.01 10.03
N ALA A 18 8.28 -71.51 10.05
CA ALA A 18 7.97 -72.92 10.24
C ALA A 18 8.20 -73.80 8.98
N LEU A 19 8.36 -73.21 7.80
CA LEU A 19 8.54 -73.95 6.54
C LEU A 19 9.99 -74.49 6.40
N PRO A 20 10.18 -75.81 6.13
CA PRO A 20 11.51 -76.39 5.98
C PRO A 20 12.23 -75.89 4.73
N ARG A 21 13.57 -75.78 4.79
CA ARG A 21 14.44 -75.31 3.68
C ARG A 21 15.62 -76.23 3.35
N ASN A 22 15.54 -77.47 3.82
CA ASN A 22 16.65 -78.44 3.84
C ASN A 22 16.87 -79.20 2.52
N ASN A 23 16.03 -79.04 1.49
CA ASN A 23 16.22 -79.66 0.18
C ASN A 23 15.57 -78.83 -0.95
N ASN A 24 15.88 -79.16 -2.21
CA ASN A 24 15.39 -78.42 -3.39
C ASN A 24 13.86 -78.38 -3.50
N LYS A 25 13.15 -79.44 -3.11
CA LYS A 25 11.68 -79.51 -3.13
C LYS A 25 11.08 -78.54 -2.11
N ASN A 26 11.61 -78.54 -0.89
CA ASN A 26 11.18 -77.69 0.21
C ASN A 26 11.50 -76.21 -0.06
N ASN A 27 12.64 -75.91 -0.69
CA ASN A 27 12.97 -74.56 -1.14
C ASN A 27 12.02 -74.05 -2.25
N LYS A 28 11.57 -74.92 -3.17
CA LYS A 28 10.58 -74.54 -4.19
C LYS A 28 9.23 -74.18 -3.58
N LEU A 29 8.77 -74.95 -2.59
CA LEU A 29 7.53 -74.68 -1.84
C LEU A 29 7.62 -73.38 -1.03
N TYR A 30 8.76 -73.14 -0.37
CA TYR A 30 9.01 -71.89 0.36
C TYR A 30 8.93 -70.68 -0.58
N LYS A 31 9.60 -70.72 -1.74
CA LYS A 31 9.56 -69.64 -2.75
C LYS A 31 8.14 -69.39 -3.25
N ALA A 32 7.38 -70.45 -3.57
CA ALA A 32 6.00 -70.32 -4.00
C ALA A 32 5.12 -69.65 -2.94
N LYS A 33 5.30 -69.99 -1.65
CA LYS A 33 4.54 -69.35 -0.57
C LYS A 33 4.91 -67.87 -0.38
N VAL A 34 6.20 -67.53 -0.53
CA VAL A 34 6.66 -66.13 -0.52
C VAL A 34 6.04 -65.34 -1.69
N GLU A 35 6.01 -65.92 -2.89
CA GLU A 35 5.39 -65.29 -4.06
C GLU A 35 3.88 -65.10 -3.90
N GLU A 36 3.18 -66.07 -3.28
CA GLU A 36 1.76 -65.98 -2.94
C GLU A 36 1.51 -64.82 -1.96
N MET A 37 2.24 -64.79 -0.84
CA MET A 37 2.12 -63.70 0.16
C MET A 37 2.48 -62.34 -0.44
N LEU A 38 3.50 -62.27 -1.31
CA LEU A 38 3.87 -61.05 -1.99
C LEU A 38 2.73 -60.50 -2.87
N LYS A 39 2.03 -61.37 -3.60
CA LYS A 39 0.86 -60.98 -4.40
C LYS A 39 -0.27 -60.47 -3.53
N GLU A 40 -0.56 -61.12 -2.41
CA GLU A 40 -1.57 -60.64 -1.46
C GLU A 40 -1.22 -59.23 -0.93
N TYR A 41 0.03 -59.00 -0.52
CA TYR A 41 0.45 -57.68 -0.05
C TYR A 41 0.48 -56.61 -1.14
N GLN A 42 0.71 -56.98 -2.41
CA GLN A 42 0.60 -56.05 -3.53
C GLN A 42 -0.85 -55.58 -3.70
N VAL A 43 -1.82 -56.49 -3.63
CA VAL A 43 -3.26 -56.15 -3.67
C VAL A 43 -3.66 -55.29 -2.47
N ASP A 44 -3.23 -55.67 -1.27
CA ASP A 44 -3.49 -54.90 -0.05
C ASP A 44 -2.92 -53.47 -0.15
N LYS A 45 -1.70 -53.34 -0.72
CA LYS A 45 -1.05 -52.05 -0.96
C LYS A 45 -1.87 -51.20 -1.94
N GLU A 46 -2.29 -51.76 -3.07
CA GLU A 46 -3.10 -51.04 -4.07
C GLU A 46 -4.40 -50.51 -3.46
N VAL A 47 -5.12 -51.34 -2.70
CA VAL A 47 -6.36 -50.93 -2.01
C VAL A 47 -6.13 -49.78 -1.03
N VAL A 48 -5.03 -49.84 -0.27
CA VAL A 48 -4.66 -48.77 0.68
C VAL A 48 -4.27 -47.49 -0.05
N GLU A 49 -3.49 -47.57 -1.13
CA GLU A 49 -3.11 -46.41 -1.96
C GLU A 49 -4.33 -45.75 -2.62
N GLU A 50 -5.29 -46.55 -3.11
CA GLU A 50 -6.55 -46.06 -3.67
C GLU A 50 -7.38 -45.29 -2.63
N GLU A 51 -7.55 -45.86 -1.43
CA GLU A 51 -8.31 -45.18 -0.36
C GLU A 51 -7.59 -43.93 0.15
N ILE A 52 -6.26 -43.95 0.24
CA ILE A 52 -5.45 -42.76 0.55
C ILE A 52 -5.69 -41.66 -0.50
N THR A 53 -5.60 -42.01 -1.78
CA THR A 53 -5.78 -41.09 -2.91
C THR A 53 -7.18 -40.52 -2.92
N LYS A 54 -8.20 -41.37 -2.77
CA LYS A 54 -9.61 -40.97 -2.70
C LYS A 54 -9.86 -40.00 -1.55
N ARG A 55 -9.33 -40.29 -0.36
CA ARG A 55 -9.47 -39.42 0.82
C ARG A 55 -8.72 -38.10 0.65
N ARG A 56 -7.52 -38.13 0.06
CA ARG A 56 -6.73 -36.94 -0.26
C ARG A 56 -7.48 -36.03 -1.24
N ASN A 57 -7.96 -36.59 -2.35
CA ASN A 57 -8.71 -35.85 -3.37
C ASN A 57 -9.96 -35.20 -2.78
N ARG A 58 -10.67 -35.90 -1.89
CA ARG A 58 -11.82 -35.33 -1.17
C ARG A 58 -11.44 -34.16 -0.26
N TYR A 59 -10.26 -34.18 0.37
CA TYR A 59 -9.82 -33.05 1.20
C TYR A 59 -9.29 -31.87 0.38
N LEU A 60 -8.73 -32.14 -0.80
CA LEU A 60 -8.25 -31.13 -1.75
C LEU A 60 -9.37 -30.56 -2.64
N SER A 61 -10.58 -31.13 -2.63
CA SER A 61 -11.71 -30.62 -3.41
C SER A 61 -12.34 -29.34 -2.87
N LEU A 62 -11.69 -28.64 -1.93
CA LEU A 62 -12.11 -27.31 -1.55
C LEU A 62 -11.79 -26.38 -2.73
N GLU A 63 -12.75 -25.57 -3.13
CA GLU A 63 -12.56 -24.59 -4.19
C GLU A 63 -12.40 -23.20 -3.60
N ASP A 64 -11.61 -22.38 -4.29
CA ASP A 64 -11.55 -20.96 -3.97
C ASP A 64 -12.86 -20.27 -4.35
N ASP A 65 -13.17 -19.14 -3.69
CA ASP A 65 -14.33 -18.34 -4.04
C ASP A 65 -13.96 -17.38 -5.18
N PRO A 66 -14.46 -17.57 -6.42
CA PRO A 66 -14.10 -16.72 -7.56
C PRO A 66 -14.55 -15.26 -7.37
N ASN A 67 -15.45 -14.98 -6.42
CA ASN A 67 -15.83 -13.61 -6.09
C ASN A 67 -14.70 -12.84 -5.41
N ILE A 68 -13.74 -13.49 -4.74
CA ILE A 68 -12.61 -12.81 -4.10
C ILE A 68 -11.76 -12.07 -5.15
N ASP A 69 -11.45 -12.74 -6.26
CA ASP A 69 -10.70 -12.14 -7.37
C ASP A 69 -11.47 -11.02 -8.05
N LYS A 70 -12.79 -11.23 -8.27
CA LYS A 70 -13.67 -10.19 -8.84
C LYS A 70 -13.70 -8.94 -7.95
N LEU A 71 -13.88 -9.10 -6.65
CA LEU A 71 -13.90 -7.99 -5.70
C LEU A 71 -12.53 -7.32 -5.63
N THR A 72 -11.43 -8.08 -5.67
CA THR A 72 -10.07 -7.53 -5.68
C THR A 72 -9.84 -6.62 -6.87
N LYS A 73 -10.19 -7.08 -8.08
CA LYS A 73 -10.08 -6.26 -9.30
C LYS A 73 -10.94 -4.99 -9.22
N ASN A 74 -12.17 -5.09 -8.71
CA ASN A 74 -13.03 -3.90 -8.56
C ASN A 74 -12.44 -2.91 -7.55
N ILE A 75 -11.91 -3.38 -6.43
CA ILE A 75 -11.24 -2.53 -5.43
C ILE A 75 -10.01 -1.85 -6.03
N GLU A 76 -9.20 -2.57 -6.82
CA GLU A 76 -8.03 -2.02 -7.52
C GLU A 76 -8.40 -0.94 -8.54
N LEU A 77 -9.57 -1.04 -9.17
CA LEU A 77 -10.10 -0.01 -10.08
C LEU A 77 -10.59 1.26 -9.35
N LEU A 78 -11.16 1.09 -8.15
CA LEU A 78 -11.69 2.22 -7.36
C LEU A 78 -10.61 2.91 -6.54
N LEU A 79 -9.61 2.18 -6.05
CA LEU A 79 -8.59 2.71 -5.13
C LEU A 79 -7.90 4.00 -5.61
N PRO A 80 -7.50 4.15 -6.89
CA PRO A 80 -6.89 5.39 -7.38
C PRO A 80 -7.83 6.60 -7.37
N GLN A 81 -9.15 6.38 -7.33
CA GLN A 81 -10.17 7.43 -7.33
C GLN A 81 -10.44 7.95 -5.91
N ILE A 82 -10.16 7.15 -4.87
CA ILE A 82 -10.45 7.51 -3.47
C ILE A 82 -9.69 8.76 -3.01
N PRO A 83 -8.38 8.93 -3.27
CA PRO A 83 -7.67 10.16 -2.90
C PRO A 83 -8.24 11.43 -3.54
N LEU A 84 -8.94 11.33 -4.67
CA LEU A 84 -9.60 12.49 -5.29
C LEU A 84 -10.74 13.04 -4.42
N LEU A 85 -11.36 12.19 -3.59
CA LEU A 85 -12.41 12.58 -2.66
C LEU A 85 -11.85 13.16 -1.35
N ASN A 86 -10.53 13.12 -1.13
CA ASN A 86 -9.92 13.71 0.05
C ASN A 86 -10.12 15.23 0.05
N LYS A 87 -10.79 15.74 1.09
CA LYS A 87 -11.09 17.17 1.27
C LYS A 87 -9.83 18.04 1.43
N TYR A 88 -8.69 17.44 1.75
CA TYR A 88 -7.43 18.16 1.92
C TYR A 88 -6.63 18.32 0.63
N ASN A 89 -6.85 17.49 -0.40
CA ASN A 89 -6.16 17.63 -1.68
C ASN A 89 -6.67 18.86 -2.44
N SER A 90 -5.77 19.72 -2.90
CA SER A 90 -6.09 20.72 -3.91
C SER A 90 -6.10 20.10 -5.31
N SER A 91 -6.46 20.88 -6.33
CA SER A 91 -6.33 20.43 -7.71
C SER A 91 -4.90 20.09 -8.12
N TYR A 92 -3.90 20.61 -7.40
CA TYR A 92 -2.49 20.26 -7.61
C TYR A 92 -2.24 18.79 -7.25
N GLU A 93 -2.60 18.38 -6.03
CA GLU A 93 -2.35 17.04 -5.53
C GLU A 93 -3.32 16.02 -6.12
N LYS A 94 -4.58 16.40 -6.41
CA LYS A 94 -5.52 15.54 -7.17
C LYS A 94 -5.01 15.19 -8.57
N SER A 95 -4.15 16.03 -9.15
CA SER A 95 -3.54 15.78 -10.46
C SER A 95 -2.24 15.00 -10.41
N ASN A 96 -1.72 14.71 -9.21
CA ASN A 96 -0.37 14.19 -8.95
C ASN A 96 0.76 15.08 -9.52
N LEU A 97 0.46 16.34 -9.88
CA LEU A 97 1.46 17.25 -10.44
C LEU A 97 2.46 17.70 -9.36
N ASP A 98 2.08 17.68 -8.09
CA ASP A 98 3.00 17.81 -6.95
C ASP A 98 4.08 16.73 -6.96
N ILE A 99 3.68 15.47 -7.11
CA ILE A 99 4.59 14.32 -7.16
C ILE A 99 5.49 14.41 -8.41
N ILE A 100 4.88 14.61 -9.58
CA ILE A 100 5.62 14.68 -10.85
C ILE A 100 6.66 15.81 -10.82
N LEU A 101 6.28 17.00 -10.33
CA LEU A 101 7.20 18.14 -10.30
C LEU A 101 8.22 18.05 -9.16
N TYR A 102 7.91 17.35 -8.07
CA TYR A 102 8.92 16.99 -7.07
C TYR A 102 9.99 16.06 -7.67
N GLU A 103 9.58 14.98 -8.35
CA GLU A 103 10.49 14.04 -9.01
C GLU A 103 11.36 14.76 -10.05
N LEU A 104 10.75 15.58 -10.90
CA LEU A 104 11.45 16.36 -11.92
C LEU A 104 12.42 17.39 -11.30
N GLY A 105 12.05 18.02 -10.18
CA GLY A 105 12.92 18.92 -9.42
C GLY A 105 14.10 18.22 -8.71
N HIS A 106 14.02 16.89 -8.55
CA HIS A 106 15.01 16.03 -7.89
C HIS A 106 15.68 15.05 -8.87
N PHE A 107 15.75 15.44 -10.15
CA PHE A 107 16.29 14.64 -11.26
C PHE A 107 17.72 14.10 -11.07
N TYR A 108 18.51 14.68 -10.17
CA TYR A 108 19.88 14.24 -9.88
C TYR A 108 19.98 12.83 -9.26
N LYS A 109 18.83 12.20 -8.95
CA LYS A 109 18.74 10.81 -8.50
C LYS A 109 18.33 9.83 -9.60
N THR A 110 18.15 10.29 -10.84
CA THR A 110 17.57 9.51 -11.95
C THR A 110 18.33 9.73 -13.26
N ASP A 111 17.94 9.02 -14.32
CA ASP A 111 18.45 9.20 -15.67
C ASP A 111 17.58 10.16 -16.51
N LEU A 112 18.06 10.51 -17.71
CA LEU A 112 17.33 11.39 -18.64
C LEU A 112 16.03 10.76 -19.15
N ASP A 113 15.97 9.44 -19.25
CA ASP A 113 14.76 8.74 -19.73
C ASP A 113 13.61 8.91 -18.71
N LYS A 114 13.90 8.85 -17.41
CA LYS A 114 12.95 9.18 -16.34
C LYS A 114 12.54 10.65 -16.36
N VAL A 115 13.48 11.58 -16.56
CA VAL A 115 13.18 13.02 -16.71
C VAL A 115 12.20 13.25 -17.87
N ASN A 116 12.43 12.63 -19.02
CA ASN A 116 11.56 12.75 -20.20
C ASN A 116 10.16 12.17 -19.93
N LYS A 117 10.09 11.04 -19.23
CA LYS A 117 8.81 10.45 -18.78
C LYS A 117 8.03 11.41 -17.87
N ASP A 118 8.71 12.08 -16.93
CA ASP A 118 8.05 13.01 -16.01
C ASP A 118 7.60 14.30 -16.71
N ILE A 119 8.37 14.80 -17.69
CA ILE A 119 7.92 15.89 -18.58
C ILE A 119 6.66 15.49 -19.34
N ASN A 120 6.62 14.28 -19.93
CA ASN A 120 5.44 13.76 -20.63
C ASN A 120 4.21 13.64 -19.71
N ARG A 121 4.38 13.08 -18.51
CA ARG A 121 3.30 12.97 -17.53
C ARG A 121 2.76 14.35 -17.13
N ALA A 122 3.63 15.35 -16.97
CA ALA A 122 3.18 16.72 -16.72
C ALA A 122 2.35 17.25 -17.91
N LEU A 123 2.79 17.07 -19.15
CA LEU A 123 2.04 17.48 -20.35
C LEU A 123 0.65 16.80 -20.43
N GLU A 124 0.57 15.50 -20.13
CA GLU A 124 -0.68 14.74 -20.09
C GLU A 124 -1.66 15.30 -19.07
N VAL A 125 -1.19 15.66 -17.87
CA VAL A 125 -2.02 16.31 -16.83
C VAL A 125 -2.64 17.61 -17.34
N PHE A 126 -1.85 18.46 -18.00
CA PHE A 126 -2.36 19.72 -18.58
C PHE A 126 -3.35 19.46 -19.72
N SER A 127 -3.10 18.47 -20.57
CA SER A 127 -4.01 18.06 -21.64
C SER A 127 -5.36 17.56 -21.08
N LEU A 128 -5.32 16.74 -20.02
CA LEU A 128 -6.49 16.16 -19.36
C LEU A 128 -7.47 17.22 -18.85
N VAL A 129 -6.95 18.33 -18.31
CA VAL A 129 -7.76 19.45 -17.80
C VAL A 129 -8.14 20.47 -18.90
N GLY A 130 -7.91 20.15 -20.18
CA GLY A 130 -8.27 21.00 -21.32
C GLY A 130 -7.31 22.16 -21.56
N ILE A 131 -6.01 21.96 -21.29
CA ILE A 131 -4.94 22.94 -21.52
C ILE A 131 -3.76 22.25 -22.24
N PRO A 132 -3.93 21.76 -23.48
CA PRO A 132 -2.80 21.22 -24.22
C PRO A 132 -1.72 22.31 -24.35
N LEU A 133 -0.50 22.00 -23.89
CA LEU A 133 0.61 22.95 -23.89
C LEU A 133 1.34 22.91 -25.23
N SER A 134 1.72 24.08 -25.73
CA SER A 134 2.53 24.21 -26.94
C SER A 134 3.90 24.82 -26.64
N ILE A 135 4.74 24.94 -27.67
CA ILE A 135 6.09 25.48 -27.55
C ILE A 135 6.08 26.91 -26.97
N GLU A 136 5.04 27.69 -27.27
CA GLU A 136 4.87 29.07 -26.81
C GLU A 136 4.68 29.19 -25.29
N ASP A 137 4.20 28.13 -24.63
CA ASP A 137 4.02 28.08 -23.18
C ASP A 137 5.37 27.93 -22.44
N PHE A 138 6.42 27.49 -23.14
CA PHE A 138 7.74 27.23 -22.56
C PHE A 138 8.71 28.41 -22.68
N ASN A 139 8.29 29.59 -22.20
CA ASN A 139 9.03 30.85 -22.32
C ASN A 139 9.76 31.32 -21.05
N TYR A 140 9.89 30.43 -20.07
CA TYR A 140 10.49 30.71 -18.75
C TYR A 140 12.01 30.87 -18.78
N SER A 141 12.66 30.34 -19.81
CA SER A 141 14.03 30.66 -20.20
C SER A 141 14.21 30.40 -21.70
N TYR A 142 15.27 30.97 -22.29
CA TYR A 142 15.64 30.67 -23.68
C TYR A 142 15.90 29.16 -23.89
N TYR A 143 16.65 28.55 -22.97
CA TYR A 143 17.05 27.14 -23.05
C TYR A 143 15.87 26.17 -22.84
N SER A 144 14.96 26.46 -21.91
CA SER A 144 13.75 25.64 -21.72
C SER A 144 12.86 25.66 -22.97
N GLY A 145 12.72 26.82 -23.63
CA GLY A 145 11.99 26.93 -24.89
C GLY A 145 12.65 26.13 -26.02
N ASN A 146 13.98 26.17 -26.12
CA ASN A 146 14.71 25.39 -27.13
C ASN A 146 14.56 23.88 -26.91
N TYR A 147 14.72 23.43 -25.67
CA TYR A 147 14.58 22.01 -25.34
C TYR A 147 13.14 21.53 -25.62
N MET A 148 12.14 22.26 -25.13
CA MET A 148 10.73 21.89 -25.31
C MET A 148 10.27 21.99 -26.75
N LYS A 149 10.87 22.88 -27.57
CA LYS A 149 10.66 22.91 -29.02
C LYS A 149 11.04 21.60 -29.69
N ARG A 150 12.15 20.99 -29.27
CA ARG A 150 12.61 19.69 -29.78
C ARG A 150 11.75 18.58 -29.22
N PHE A 151 11.52 18.59 -27.91
CA PHE A 151 10.69 17.62 -27.21
C PHE A 151 9.28 17.47 -27.79
N LEU A 152 8.63 18.59 -28.14
CA LEU A 152 7.26 18.61 -28.69
C LEU A 152 7.21 18.46 -30.22
N SER A 153 8.32 18.18 -30.89
CA SER A 153 8.36 18.01 -32.35
C SER A 153 8.04 16.58 -32.78
N ASN A 154 7.46 16.41 -33.98
CA ASN A 154 6.97 15.10 -34.46
C ASN A 154 8.08 14.12 -34.93
N GLU A 155 9.36 14.52 -34.93
CA GLU A 155 10.50 13.76 -35.50
C GLU A 155 11.44 13.20 -34.43
N VAL A 156 10.95 12.96 -33.21
CA VAL A 156 11.80 12.67 -32.07
C VAL A 156 12.09 11.17 -31.92
N ASN A 157 13.38 10.82 -31.92
CA ASN A 157 13.92 9.61 -31.30
C ASN A 157 14.74 10.04 -30.06
N ASP A 158 14.79 9.19 -29.03
CA ASP A 158 15.53 9.38 -27.77
C ASP A 158 17.00 9.80 -27.99
N ASP A 159 17.66 9.29 -29.03
CA ASP A 159 19.04 9.65 -29.36
C ASP A 159 19.19 11.13 -29.75
N ILE A 160 18.20 11.69 -30.44
CA ILE A 160 18.19 13.11 -30.84
C ILE A 160 17.97 13.98 -29.60
N LEU A 161 17.03 13.58 -28.71
CA LEU A 161 16.80 14.31 -27.45
C LEU A 161 18.00 14.27 -26.53
N LYS A 162 18.73 13.15 -26.46
CA LYS A 162 19.96 13.02 -25.68
C LYS A 162 21.02 14.02 -26.16
N LYS A 163 21.24 14.08 -27.47
CA LYS A 163 22.18 15.03 -28.07
C LYS A 163 21.77 16.49 -27.85
N ASP A 164 20.49 16.80 -28.04
CA ASP A 164 19.95 18.16 -27.82
C ASP A 164 20.03 18.55 -26.33
N PHE A 165 19.78 17.59 -25.43
CA PHE A 165 19.94 17.78 -23.99
C PHE A 165 21.40 18.12 -23.65
N GLU A 166 22.37 17.32 -24.11
CA GLU A 166 23.79 17.54 -23.86
C GLU A 166 24.25 18.92 -24.34
N GLU A 167 23.88 19.32 -25.57
CA GLU A 167 24.26 20.62 -26.12
C GLU A 167 23.70 21.79 -25.28
N ILE A 168 22.46 21.67 -24.82
CA ILE A 168 21.81 22.69 -23.99
C ILE A 168 22.38 22.67 -22.57
N TYR A 169 22.65 21.50 -22.00
CA TYR A 169 23.13 21.33 -20.63
C TYR A 169 24.46 22.03 -20.41
N TRP A 170 25.41 21.93 -21.35
CA TRP A 170 26.68 22.66 -21.26
C TRP A 170 26.53 24.18 -21.23
N LYS A 171 25.43 24.72 -21.78
CA LYS A 171 25.11 26.15 -21.77
C LYS A 171 24.24 26.54 -20.58
N CYS A 172 23.45 25.61 -20.05
CA CYS A 172 22.51 25.80 -18.95
C CYS A 172 22.33 24.49 -18.16
N PRO A 173 23.21 24.22 -17.17
CA PRO A 173 23.11 23.00 -16.36
C PRO A 173 21.79 22.87 -15.59
N ASP A 174 21.16 23.99 -15.25
CA ASP A 174 19.88 24.05 -14.53
C ASP A 174 18.65 23.88 -15.44
N ILE A 175 18.80 23.37 -16.67
CA ILE A 175 17.72 23.27 -17.66
C ILE A 175 16.47 22.52 -17.15
N ILE A 176 16.65 21.43 -16.40
CA ILE A 176 15.52 20.67 -15.83
C ILE A 176 14.81 21.47 -14.74
N THR A 177 15.55 22.21 -13.91
CA THR A 177 14.99 23.17 -12.95
C THR A 177 14.15 24.23 -13.67
N HIS A 178 14.63 24.74 -14.80
CA HIS A 178 13.89 25.73 -15.59
C HIS A 178 12.56 25.17 -16.11
N ILE A 179 12.57 23.94 -16.65
CA ILE A 179 11.36 23.26 -17.14
C ILE A 179 10.38 23.01 -16.00
N THR A 180 10.87 22.50 -14.86
CA THR A 180 10.07 22.25 -13.65
C THR A 180 9.35 23.52 -13.19
N LEU A 181 10.09 24.62 -13.07
CA LEU A 181 9.52 25.91 -12.65
C LEU A 181 8.57 26.50 -13.69
N ASN A 182 8.79 26.24 -14.98
CA ASN A 182 7.84 26.61 -16.03
C ASN A 182 6.51 25.89 -15.84
N PHE A 183 6.50 24.60 -15.52
CA PHE A 183 5.27 23.86 -15.23
C PHE A 183 4.58 24.38 -13.97
N LYS A 184 5.32 24.67 -12.88
CA LYS A 184 4.75 25.29 -11.67
C LYS A 184 4.06 26.61 -12.01
N TYR A 185 4.73 27.48 -12.78
CA TYR A 185 4.14 28.74 -13.26
C TYR A 185 2.87 28.51 -14.09
N LEU A 186 2.89 27.57 -15.04
CA LEU A 186 1.74 27.26 -15.89
C LEU A 186 0.56 26.73 -15.09
N TYR A 187 0.79 25.93 -14.05
CA TYR A 187 -0.25 25.47 -13.14
C TYR A 187 -0.91 26.66 -12.44
N TYR A 188 -0.12 27.53 -11.80
CA TYR A 188 -0.67 28.69 -11.09
C TYR A 188 -1.39 29.67 -12.02
N LYS A 189 -0.88 29.88 -13.24
CA LYS A 189 -1.54 30.69 -14.28
C LYS A 189 -2.92 30.13 -14.66
N ASN A 190 -3.08 28.80 -14.64
CA ASN A 190 -4.30 28.11 -15.05
C ASN A 190 -5.08 27.46 -13.89
N LYS A 191 -4.77 27.79 -12.64
CA LYS A 191 -5.32 27.12 -11.44
C LYS A 191 -6.84 27.01 -11.47
N LYS A 192 -7.54 28.06 -11.93
CA LYS A 192 -9.01 28.05 -12.05
C LYS A 192 -9.54 26.92 -12.93
N LYS A 193 -8.87 26.57 -14.03
CA LYS A 193 -9.28 25.46 -14.90
C LYS A 193 -9.07 24.11 -14.22
N PHE A 194 -7.94 23.95 -13.52
CA PHE A 194 -7.66 22.78 -12.69
C PHE A 194 -8.72 22.62 -11.60
N ASP A 195 -9.01 23.68 -10.83
CA ASP A 195 -10.04 23.70 -9.80
C ASP A 195 -11.40 23.27 -10.39
N LEU A 196 -11.84 23.88 -11.49
CA LEU A 196 -13.12 23.55 -12.14
C LEU A 196 -13.23 22.08 -12.58
N TYR A 197 -12.16 21.54 -13.19
CA TYR A 197 -12.13 20.14 -13.63
C TYR A 197 -12.25 19.18 -12.44
N TYR A 198 -11.42 19.36 -11.42
CA TYR A 198 -11.41 18.44 -10.28
C TYR A 198 -12.63 18.61 -9.37
N ASP A 199 -13.20 19.81 -9.26
CA ASP A 199 -14.48 20.02 -8.55
C ASP A 199 -15.63 19.29 -9.25
N HIS A 200 -15.67 19.29 -10.59
CA HIS A 200 -16.64 18.50 -11.35
C HIS A 200 -16.43 16.99 -11.11
N LEU A 201 -15.19 16.52 -11.19
CA LEU A 201 -14.85 15.11 -10.98
C LEU A 201 -15.23 14.64 -9.57
N VAL A 202 -14.93 15.44 -8.53
CA VAL A 202 -15.33 15.14 -7.15
C VAL A 202 -16.85 15.03 -7.02
N LYS A 203 -17.60 15.96 -7.63
CA LYS A 203 -19.08 15.90 -7.63
C LYS A 203 -19.59 14.64 -8.32
N GLU A 204 -18.99 14.25 -9.44
CA GLU A 204 -19.34 13.03 -10.17
C GLU A 204 -19.09 11.78 -9.32
N LEU A 205 -17.89 11.63 -8.77
CA LEU A 205 -17.50 10.50 -7.93
C LEU A 205 -18.34 10.40 -6.65
N THR A 206 -18.67 11.54 -6.05
CA THR A 206 -19.56 11.62 -4.87
C THR A 206 -20.99 11.20 -5.24
N SER A 207 -21.50 11.67 -6.39
CA SER A 207 -22.85 11.30 -6.86
C SER A 207 -22.98 9.82 -7.19
N LYS A 208 -21.88 9.22 -7.68
CA LYS A 208 -21.76 7.77 -7.91
C LYS A 208 -21.49 6.97 -6.63
N LYS A 209 -21.32 7.62 -5.47
CA LYS A 209 -21.07 6.98 -4.18
C LYS A 209 -19.83 6.08 -4.18
N VAL A 210 -18.79 6.48 -4.91
CA VAL A 210 -17.57 5.67 -5.11
C VAL A 210 -16.88 5.27 -3.80
N LEU A 211 -16.86 6.17 -2.81
CA LEU A 211 -16.30 5.84 -1.48
C LEU A 211 -17.12 4.76 -0.76
N GLU A 212 -18.44 4.86 -0.79
CA GLU A 212 -19.34 3.89 -0.15
C GLU A 212 -19.19 2.51 -0.81
N GLU A 213 -19.17 2.49 -2.15
CA GLU A 213 -18.96 1.27 -2.95
C GLU A 213 -17.60 0.63 -2.63
N TYR A 214 -16.52 1.41 -2.65
CA TYR A 214 -15.18 0.91 -2.29
C TYR A 214 -15.16 0.27 -0.90
N GLN A 215 -15.73 0.96 0.09
CA GLN A 215 -15.75 0.48 1.46
C GLN A 215 -16.58 -0.81 1.61
N GLU A 216 -17.72 -0.90 0.92
CA GLU A 216 -18.56 -2.10 0.91
C GLU A 216 -17.84 -3.28 0.26
N LEU A 217 -17.29 -3.10 -0.95
CA LEU A 217 -16.53 -4.14 -1.66
C LEU A 217 -15.35 -4.64 -0.83
N TYR A 218 -14.61 -3.74 -0.19
CA TYR A 218 -13.49 -4.10 0.67
C TYR A 218 -13.95 -4.94 1.87
N ARG A 219 -15.00 -4.50 2.58
CA ARG A 219 -15.55 -5.25 3.73
C ARG A 219 -16.06 -6.64 3.31
N ASN A 220 -16.74 -6.71 2.17
CA ASN A 220 -17.23 -7.97 1.59
C ASN A 220 -16.06 -8.90 1.27
N ARG A 221 -15.03 -8.40 0.57
CA ARG A 221 -13.83 -9.19 0.25
C ARG A 221 -13.13 -9.69 1.51
N SER A 222 -12.89 -8.82 2.50
CA SER A 222 -12.27 -9.20 3.77
C SER A 222 -13.06 -10.29 4.49
N THR A 223 -14.39 -10.21 4.46
CA THR A 223 -15.28 -11.21 5.07
C THR A 223 -15.20 -12.55 4.32
N LEU A 224 -15.18 -12.53 2.99
CA LEU A 224 -15.01 -13.75 2.18
C LEU A 224 -13.65 -14.40 2.45
N ILE A 225 -12.56 -13.64 2.36
CA ILE A 225 -11.20 -14.13 2.62
C ILE A 225 -11.12 -14.75 4.02
N ARG A 226 -11.64 -14.06 5.05
CA ARG A 226 -11.60 -14.55 6.43
C ARG A 226 -12.32 -15.89 6.60
N ASN A 227 -13.43 -16.08 5.90
CA ASN A 227 -14.27 -17.27 6.04
C ASN A 227 -13.97 -18.37 5.00
N ASN A 228 -13.02 -18.14 4.10
CA ASN A 228 -12.71 -19.05 2.99
C ASN A 228 -11.89 -20.27 3.50
N ALA A 229 -12.51 -21.44 3.44
CA ALA A 229 -11.93 -22.70 3.88
C ALA A 229 -10.73 -23.15 3.03
N TYR A 230 -10.77 -22.89 1.72
CA TYR A 230 -9.70 -23.22 0.78
C TYR A 230 -8.43 -22.43 1.10
N ILE A 231 -8.55 -21.10 1.24
CA ILE A 231 -7.45 -20.21 1.61
C ILE A 231 -6.84 -20.63 2.95
N LEU A 232 -7.68 -20.89 3.96
CA LEU A 232 -7.22 -21.32 5.27
C LEU A 232 -6.46 -22.66 5.22
N GLN A 233 -7.01 -23.65 4.50
CA GLN A 233 -6.35 -24.95 4.32
C GLN A 233 -4.99 -24.80 3.62
N ASN A 234 -4.92 -24.01 2.55
CA ASN A 234 -3.68 -23.79 1.82
C ASN A 234 -2.63 -23.07 2.66
N ASN A 235 -3.02 -22.09 3.48
CA ASN A 235 -2.10 -21.46 4.43
C ASN A 235 -1.46 -22.47 5.40
N PHE A 236 -2.18 -23.52 5.81
CA PHE A 236 -1.58 -24.61 6.57
C PHE A 236 -0.64 -25.47 5.73
N ILE A 237 -1.05 -25.84 4.51
CA ILE A 237 -0.28 -26.70 3.59
C ILE A 237 1.06 -26.04 3.25
N GLU A 238 1.05 -24.75 2.91
CA GLU A 238 2.21 -23.94 2.56
C GLU A 238 3.09 -23.57 3.76
N GLY A 239 2.65 -23.87 4.99
CA GLY A 239 3.42 -23.59 6.21
C GLY A 239 3.32 -22.15 6.71
N LYS A 240 2.46 -21.30 6.11
CA LYS A 240 2.14 -19.96 6.61
C LYS A 240 1.45 -20.02 7.98
N LEU A 241 0.65 -21.05 8.21
CA LEU A 241 0.04 -21.36 9.50
C LEU A 241 0.55 -22.70 10.02
N ASN A 242 0.78 -22.77 11.33
CA ASN A 242 1.16 -23.99 12.00
C ASN A 242 -0.07 -24.65 12.62
N ILE A 243 -0.44 -25.85 12.14
CA ILE A 243 -1.62 -26.57 12.62
C ILE A 243 -1.55 -26.92 14.12
N SER A 244 -0.34 -27.06 14.68
CA SER A 244 -0.17 -27.33 16.11
C SER A 244 -0.61 -26.18 17.00
N ASP A 245 -0.70 -24.95 16.46
CA ASP A 245 -1.22 -23.77 17.16
C ASP A 245 -2.75 -23.83 17.40
N TYR A 246 -3.43 -24.74 16.70
CA TYR A 246 -4.89 -24.87 16.71
C TYR A 246 -5.39 -26.11 17.46
N SER A 247 -4.56 -26.70 18.32
CA SER A 247 -5.01 -27.73 19.25
C SER A 247 -6.05 -27.16 20.24
N LEU A 248 -6.94 -28.03 20.77
CA LEU A 248 -7.99 -27.61 21.71
C LEU A 248 -7.43 -26.85 22.92
N ASP A 249 -6.30 -27.29 23.46
CA ASP A 249 -5.62 -26.62 24.58
C ASP A 249 -5.13 -25.21 24.20
N LYS A 250 -4.46 -25.07 23.06
CA LYS A 250 -3.95 -23.76 22.62
C LYS A 250 -5.07 -22.78 22.25
N VAL A 251 -6.11 -23.23 21.55
CA VAL A 251 -7.28 -22.40 21.26
C VAL A 251 -7.96 -21.98 22.57
N SER A 252 -8.08 -22.88 23.54
CA SER A 252 -8.64 -22.54 24.87
C SER A 252 -7.77 -21.53 25.62
N LYS A 253 -6.44 -21.62 25.51
CA LYS A 253 -5.51 -20.63 26.07
C LYS A 253 -5.65 -19.27 25.39
N ALA A 254 -5.79 -19.24 24.07
CA ALA A 254 -6.03 -18.01 23.31
C ALA A 254 -7.32 -17.31 23.76
N TYR A 255 -8.43 -18.05 23.92
CA TYR A 255 -9.66 -17.48 24.49
C TYR A 255 -9.43 -16.93 25.90
N LYS A 256 -8.80 -17.69 26.80
CA LYS A 256 -8.50 -17.21 28.18
C LYS A 256 -7.58 -15.99 28.22
N TYR A 257 -6.73 -15.82 27.20
CA TYR A 257 -5.89 -14.64 27.06
C TYR A 257 -6.71 -13.39 26.73
N VAL A 258 -7.82 -13.53 26.01
CA VAL A 258 -8.63 -12.42 25.47
C VAL A 258 -9.90 -12.14 26.29
N ILE A 259 -10.52 -13.16 26.88
CA ILE A 259 -11.79 -13.07 27.62
C ILE A 259 -11.75 -13.86 28.93
N GLU A 260 -12.58 -13.48 29.90
CA GLU A 260 -12.63 -14.14 31.23
C GLU A 260 -13.71 -15.23 31.35
N PHE A 261 -14.63 -15.31 30.39
CA PHE A 261 -15.79 -16.19 30.43
C PHE A 261 -15.79 -17.20 29.28
N SER A 262 -16.76 -18.12 29.29
CA SER A 262 -16.87 -19.16 28.26
C SER A 262 -17.22 -18.59 26.87
N PRO A 263 -16.59 -19.09 25.79
CA PRO A 263 -16.88 -18.65 24.42
C PRO A 263 -18.35 -18.84 24.03
N SER A 264 -18.87 -17.91 23.22
CA SER A 264 -20.23 -17.91 22.65
C SER A 264 -20.21 -17.32 21.23
N GLU A 265 -21.28 -17.48 20.46
CA GLU A 265 -21.35 -16.89 19.11
C GLU A 265 -21.33 -15.36 19.15
N LYS A 266 -21.98 -14.74 20.13
CA LYS A 266 -21.99 -13.29 20.31
C LYS A 266 -20.57 -12.75 20.53
N ILE A 267 -19.79 -13.39 21.41
CA ILE A 267 -18.42 -12.94 21.70
C ILE A 267 -17.48 -13.12 20.50
N ASN A 268 -17.72 -14.09 19.62
CA ASN A 268 -16.93 -14.25 18.39
C ASN A 268 -17.03 -13.03 17.46
N ASN A 269 -18.22 -12.43 17.35
CA ASN A 269 -18.40 -11.20 16.58
C ASN A 269 -17.70 -9.99 17.22
N ASP A 270 -17.70 -9.91 18.55
CA ASP A 270 -17.00 -8.84 19.26
C ASP A 270 -15.47 -9.02 19.21
N ILE A 271 -14.97 -10.27 19.17
CA ILE A 271 -13.55 -10.58 18.92
C ILE A 271 -13.12 -10.08 17.54
N LEU A 272 -13.96 -10.22 16.51
CA LEU A 272 -13.67 -9.68 15.19
C LEU A 272 -13.60 -8.15 15.18
N LYS A 273 -14.50 -7.47 15.90
CA LYS A 273 -14.44 -6.01 16.07
C LYS A 273 -13.18 -5.57 16.81
N LEU A 274 -12.81 -6.31 17.87
CA LEU A 274 -11.57 -6.09 18.60
C LEU A 274 -10.37 -6.22 17.68
N TYR A 275 -10.29 -7.30 16.90
CA TYR A 275 -9.23 -7.51 15.92
C TYR A 275 -9.04 -6.29 15.01
N TYR A 276 -10.11 -5.77 14.40
CA TYR A 276 -10.01 -4.57 13.56
C TYR A 276 -9.57 -3.32 14.34
N SER A 277 -10.05 -3.16 15.58
CA SER A 277 -9.66 -2.06 16.48
C SER A 277 -8.17 -2.11 16.82
N ILE A 278 -7.64 -3.30 17.10
CA ILE A 278 -6.21 -3.50 17.40
C ILE A 278 -5.35 -3.27 16.14
N ILE A 279 -5.83 -3.65 14.96
CA ILE A 279 -5.11 -3.40 13.70
C ILE A 279 -5.03 -1.90 13.39
N GLU A 280 -6.13 -1.16 13.55
CA GLU A 280 -6.14 0.31 13.44
C GLU A 280 -5.14 0.94 14.43
N TYR A 281 -5.18 0.50 15.69
CA TYR A 281 -4.30 1.01 16.73
C TYR A 281 -2.82 0.67 16.50
N LYS A 282 -2.51 -0.54 16.04
CA LYS A 282 -1.15 -0.92 15.63
C LYS A 282 -0.63 -0.01 14.51
N ASN A 283 -1.46 0.26 13.50
CA ASN A 283 -1.08 1.17 12.42
C ASN A 283 -0.87 2.60 12.94
N TYR A 284 -1.74 3.09 13.83
CA TYR A 284 -1.53 4.36 14.53
C TYR A 284 -0.18 4.44 15.24
N LEU A 285 0.20 3.41 16.01
CA LEU A 285 1.51 3.33 16.67
C LEU A 285 2.68 3.29 15.68
N GLY A 286 2.47 2.75 14.48
CA GLY A 286 3.45 2.78 13.39
C GLY A 286 3.67 4.17 12.80
N PHE A 287 2.67 5.04 12.87
CA PHE A 287 2.69 6.41 12.33
C PHE A 287 2.64 7.50 13.42
N ASP A 288 2.97 7.17 14.66
CA ASP A 288 2.93 8.09 15.80
C ASP A 288 3.82 9.32 15.58
N TYR A 289 4.96 9.15 14.90
CA TYR A 289 5.87 10.22 14.54
C TYR A 289 5.22 11.30 13.67
N ILE A 290 4.27 10.93 12.81
CA ILE A 290 3.50 11.89 11.99
C ILE A 290 2.62 12.72 12.89
N ILE A 291 1.87 12.07 13.79
CA ILE A 291 0.95 12.75 14.70
C ILE A 291 1.70 13.67 15.65
N ASN A 292 2.86 13.23 16.16
CA ASN A 292 3.70 14.04 17.04
C ASN A 292 4.24 15.29 16.32
N ASP A 293 4.67 15.17 15.06
CA ASP A 293 5.13 16.32 14.27
C ASP A 293 3.99 17.32 14.02
N ILE A 294 2.82 16.83 13.59
CA ILE A 294 1.64 17.69 13.36
C ILE A 294 1.16 18.34 14.64
N LYS A 295 1.12 17.64 15.79
CA LYS A 295 0.79 18.23 17.09
C LYS A 295 1.77 19.37 17.44
N SER A 296 3.05 19.23 17.11
CA SER A 296 4.04 20.29 17.31
C SER A 296 3.76 21.51 16.42
N LEU A 297 3.51 21.29 15.12
CA LEU A 297 3.14 22.37 14.19
C LEU A 297 1.82 23.04 14.58
N TYR A 298 0.83 22.27 15.04
CA TYR A 298 -0.49 22.77 15.43
C TYR A 298 -0.43 23.73 16.64
N LYS A 299 0.53 23.55 17.57
CA LYS A 299 0.74 24.50 18.69
C LYS A 299 1.11 25.90 18.22
N ASP A 300 1.73 26.00 17.05
CA ASP A 300 2.20 27.24 16.45
C ASP A 300 1.28 27.73 15.32
N LYS A 301 0.07 27.17 15.19
CA LYS A 301 -0.81 27.35 14.02
C LYS A 301 -1.13 28.82 13.69
N ASP A 302 -1.23 29.69 14.70
CA ASP A 302 -1.50 31.11 14.51
C ASP A 302 -0.38 31.86 13.77
N LYS A 303 0.87 31.38 13.85
CA LYS A 303 2.02 31.98 13.16
C LYS A 303 1.96 31.78 11.64
N TYR A 304 1.15 30.82 11.18
CA TYR A 304 1.13 30.43 9.77
C TYR A 304 0.03 31.13 8.97
N LYS A 305 -0.76 32.03 9.58
CA LYS A 305 -1.82 32.74 8.86
C LYS A 305 -1.23 33.67 7.79
N ASN A 306 -1.70 33.54 6.54
CA ASN A 306 -1.39 34.39 5.39
C ASN A 306 0.06 34.32 4.83
N ILE A 307 0.91 33.41 5.31
CA ILE A 307 2.30 33.26 4.86
C ILE A 307 2.41 32.79 3.39
N TYR A 308 1.48 31.96 2.92
CA TYR A 308 1.41 31.51 1.52
C TYR A 308 1.11 32.67 0.60
N SER A 309 0.08 33.47 0.92
CA SER A 309 -0.34 34.59 0.08
C SER A 309 0.77 35.64 -0.10
N THR A 310 1.57 35.84 0.96
CA THR A 310 2.72 36.75 0.95
C THR A 310 3.82 36.22 0.04
N LYS A 311 4.17 34.93 0.19
CA LYS A 311 5.18 34.28 -0.64
C LYS A 311 4.76 34.21 -2.12
N LYS A 312 3.48 33.97 -2.41
CA LYS A 312 2.98 33.94 -3.79
C LYS A 312 3.13 35.28 -4.50
N LYS A 313 2.87 36.41 -3.81
CA LYS A 313 3.07 37.77 -4.37
C LYS A 313 4.54 38.04 -4.70
N GLU A 314 5.46 37.52 -3.88
CA GLU A 314 6.91 37.61 -4.12
C GLU A 314 7.30 36.87 -5.40
N ILE A 315 6.84 35.63 -5.56
CA ILE A 315 7.01 34.81 -6.77
C ILE A 315 6.46 35.54 -7.99
N ASP A 316 5.20 36.00 -7.95
CA ASP A 316 4.55 36.65 -9.09
C ASP A 316 5.29 37.94 -9.54
N LYS A 317 5.96 38.63 -8.61
CA LYS A 317 6.81 39.80 -8.94
C LYS A 317 8.07 39.37 -9.68
N LEU A 318 8.74 38.30 -9.22
CA LEU A 318 9.96 37.80 -9.81
C LEU A 318 9.72 37.15 -11.18
N GLU A 319 8.63 36.39 -11.34
CA GLU A 319 8.20 35.79 -12.61
C GLU A 319 7.93 36.83 -13.69
N ARG A 320 7.18 37.90 -13.35
CA ARG A 320 6.94 39.01 -14.28
C ARG A 320 8.23 39.65 -14.77
N ASN A 321 9.27 39.70 -13.93
CA ASN A 321 10.59 40.20 -14.33
C ASN A 321 11.30 39.23 -15.28
N ILE A 322 11.30 37.93 -14.97
CA ILE A 322 11.90 36.88 -15.82
C ILE A 322 11.25 36.87 -17.21
N ILE A 323 9.92 36.82 -17.28
CA ILE A 323 9.18 36.80 -18.56
C ILE A 323 9.52 38.03 -19.40
N LYS A 324 9.59 39.23 -18.79
CA LYS A 324 9.97 40.47 -19.49
C LYS A 324 11.40 40.41 -20.02
N LYS A 325 12.36 39.86 -19.27
CA LYS A 325 13.75 39.70 -19.70
C LYS A 325 13.87 38.68 -20.82
N ASN A 326 13.23 37.51 -20.71
CA ASN A 326 13.27 36.48 -21.74
C ASN A 326 12.68 36.94 -23.06
N LYS A 327 11.56 37.68 -23.04
CA LYS A 327 11.01 38.28 -24.26
C LYS A 327 12.01 39.18 -24.98
N LYS A 328 12.92 39.86 -24.25
CA LYS A 328 14.01 40.64 -24.86
C LYS A 328 15.09 39.72 -25.43
N ILE A 329 15.44 38.65 -24.73
CA ILE A 329 16.43 37.65 -25.18
C ILE A 329 15.97 37.01 -26.49
N PHE A 330 14.74 36.48 -26.55
CA PHE A 330 14.19 35.89 -27.78
C PHE A 330 14.21 36.87 -28.97
N LYS A 331 13.94 38.17 -28.75
CA LYS A 331 14.06 39.21 -29.78
C LYS A 331 15.50 39.53 -30.21
N LEU A 332 16.49 39.31 -29.36
CA LEU A 332 17.90 39.49 -29.69
C LEU A 332 18.46 38.29 -30.46
N VAL A 333 18.05 37.08 -30.05
CA VAL A 333 18.34 35.83 -30.77
C VAL A 333 17.81 35.92 -32.20
N SER A 334 16.56 36.33 -32.39
CA SER A 334 15.97 36.47 -33.72
C SER A 334 16.65 37.53 -34.62
N LYS A 335 17.54 38.36 -34.04
CA LYS A 335 18.31 39.39 -34.74
C LYS A 335 19.81 39.04 -34.83
N ASN A 336 20.21 37.81 -34.50
CA ASN A 336 21.60 37.33 -34.46
C ASN A 336 22.56 38.20 -33.62
N LYS A 337 22.07 38.81 -32.52
CA LYS A 337 22.89 39.66 -31.62
C LYS A 337 23.37 38.88 -30.39
N ILE A 338 24.30 37.96 -30.60
CA ILE A 338 24.68 36.92 -29.63
C ILE A 338 25.44 37.49 -28.41
N ASP A 339 26.30 38.48 -28.58
CA ASP A 339 27.18 39.01 -27.50
C ASP A 339 26.43 39.63 -26.30
N LYS A 340 25.15 39.99 -26.48
CA LYS A 340 24.30 40.56 -25.40
C LYS A 340 23.44 39.51 -24.70
N ILE A 341 23.49 38.26 -25.15
CA ILE A 341 22.64 37.16 -24.69
C ILE A 341 23.21 36.56 -23.41
N ASP A 342 24.52 36.34 -23.32
CA ASP A 342 25.14 35.63 -22.19
C ASP A 342 24.94 36.36 -20.86
N VAL A 343 25.11 37.69 -20.84
CA VAL A 343 24.88 38.51 -19.64
C VAL A 343 23.40 38.51 -19.21
N LEU A 344 22.47 38.50 -20.17
CA LEU A 344 21.04 38.45 -19.87
C LEU A 344 20.60 37.05 -19.43
N ASN A 345 21.15 35.99 -20.03
CA ASN A 345 20.94 34.60 -19.64
C ASN A 345 21.45 34.35 -18.23
N SER A 346 22.66 34.78 -17.89
CA SER A 346 23.20 34.65 -16.52
C SER A 346 22.27 35.28 -15.48
N LYS A 347 21.76 36.50 -15.75
CA LYS A 347 20.78 37.16 -14.86
C LYS A 347 19.43 36.45 -14.78
N VAL A 348 19.01 35.78 -15.84
CA VAL A 348 17.79 34.96 -15.85
C VAL A 348 18.01 33.71 -15.02
N ASN A 349 19.13 33.02 -15.19
CA ASN A 349 19.49 31.82 -14.42
C ASN A 349 19.54 32.12 -12.91
N THR A 350 20.20 33.21 -12.48
CA THR A 350 20.20 33.60 -11.06
C THR A 350 18.78 33.83 -10.53
N ASN A 351 17.93 34.50 -11.31
CA ASN A 351 16.54 34.73 -10.91
C ASN A 351 15.73 33.42 -10.83
N ILE A 352 15.99 32.47 -11.72
CA ILE A 352 15.32 31.16 -11.73
C ILE A 352 15.77 30.31 -10.53
N ASN A 353 17.07 30.31 -10.20
CA ASN A 353 17.57 29.61 -9.01
C ASN A 353 16.99 30.22 -7.72
N ASN A 354 16.81 31.53 -7.66
CA ASN A 354 16.07 32.16 -6.55
C ASN A 354 14.59 31.72 -6.51
N LEU A 355 13.94 31.60 -7.67
CA LEU A 355 12.56 31.10 -7.74
C LEU A 355 12.41 29.66 -7.24
N LYS A 356 13.41 28.81 -7.46
CA LYS A 356 13.41 27.43 -6.95
C LYS A 356 13.15 27.41 -5.44
N ASN A 357 13.99 28.14 -4.69
CA ASN A 357 13.87 28.23 -3.23
C ASN A 357 12.54 28.85 -2.79
N LEU A 358 12.06 29.87 -3.51
CA LEU A 358 10.77 30.51 -3.21
C LEU A 358 9.59 29.56 -3.41
N TYR A 359 9.64 28.69 -4.43
CA TYR A 359 8.61 27.71 -4.68
C TYR A 359 8.61 26.57 -3.66
N GLU A 360 9.79 26.11 -3.21
CA GLU A 360 9.91 25.16 -2.10
C GLU A 360 9.31 25.75 -0.80
N GLU A 361 9.63 27.02 -0.50
CA GLU A 361 9.06 27.73 0.64
C GLU A 361 7.54 27.93 0.48
N LEU A 362 7.05 28.20 -0.73
CA LEU A 362 5.62 28.35 -1.01
C LEU A 362 4.86 27.04 -0.73
N GLU A 363 5.40 25.89 -1.13
CA GLU A 363 4.80 24.58 -0.92
C GLU A 363 4.76 24.20 0.57
N ARG A 364 5.84 24.48 1.30
CA ARG A 364 5.86 24.35 2.77
C ARG A 364 4.84 25.28 3.42
N ASN A 365 4.79 26.54 3.00
CA ASN A 365 3.85 27.54 3.52
C ASN A 365 2.40 27.17 3.23
N TYR A 366 2.13 26.53 2.09
CA TYR A 366 0.80 26.01 1.75
C TYR A 366 0.35 24.98 2.80
N PHE A 367 1.20 23.99 3.10
CA PHE A 367 0.89 22.97 4.11
C PHE A 367 0.68 23.59 5.51
N LEU A 368 1.56 24.48 5.94
CA LEU A 368 1.45 25.16 7.24
C LEU A 368 0.18 26.01 7.35
N GLU A 369 -0.25 26.68 6.28
CA GLU A 369 -1.54 27.38 6.26
C GLU A 369 -2.73 26.44 6.40
N ARG A 370 -2.67 25.24 5.81
CA ARG A 370 -3.71 24.22 6.00
C ARG A 370 -3.79 23.79 7.47
N ILE A 371 -2.66 23.62 8.16
CA ILE A 371 -2.62 23.38 9.61
C ILE A 371 -3.26 24.55 10.38
N SER A 372 -2.98 25.80 9.97
CA SER A 372 -3.61 27.00 10.59
C SER A 372 -5.13 27.06 10.42
N SER A 373 -5.65 26.40 9.39
CA SER A 373 -7.06 26.40 9.01
C SER A 373 -7.83 25.21 9.58
N LEU A 374 -7.16 24.33 10.34
CA LEU A 374 -7.80 23.18 10.98
C LEU A 374 -8.79 23.65 12.06
N GLU A 375 -10.00 23.11 11.96
CA GLU A 375 -11.13 23.37 12.86
C GLU A 375 -10.92 22.68 14.21
N GLU A 376 -11.70 23.07 15.23
CA GLU A 376 -11.57 22.52 16.60
C GLU A 376 -12.00 21.05 16.70
N ASP A 377 -12.89 20.62 15.80
CA ASP A 377 -13.39 19.25 15.67
C ASP A 377 -12.51 18.36 14.77
N THR A 378 -11.34 18.85 14.35
CA THR A 378 -10.37 18.06 13.57
C THR A 378 -9.96 16.79 14.33
N THR A 379 -10.20 15.63 13.71
CA THR A 379 -9.86 14.32 14.28
C THR A 379 -8.43 13.89 13.96
N ILE A 380 -7.93 12.85 14.64
CA ILE A 380 -6.66 12.21 14.28
C ILE A 380 -6.73 11.63 12.85
N TYR A 381 -7.88 11.10 12.44
CA TYR A 381 -8.08 10.62 11.07
C TYR A 381 -7.97 11.75 10.03
N ASP A 382 -8.55 12.91 10.31
CA ASP A 382 -8.40 14.10 9.47
C ASP A 382 -6.94 14.51 9.28
N ILE A 383 -6.11 14.36 10.31
CA ILE A 383 -4.67 14.62 10.22
C ILE A 383 -3.99 13.65 9.26
N PHE A 384 -4.33 12.37 9.31
CA PHE A 384 -3.78 11.42 8.36
C PHE A 384 -4.20 11.71 6.92
N LEU A 385 -5.44 12.15 6.70
CA LEU A 385 -5.88 12.63 5.38
C LEU A 385 -5.14 13.89 4.92
N LEU A 386 -4.91 14.86 5.81
CA LEU A 386 -4.14 16.06 5.50
C LEU A 386 -2.69 15.70 5.14
N VAL A 387 -2.08 14.78 5.88
CA VAL A 387 -0.70 14.37 5.63
C VAL A 387 -0.58 13.56 4.34
N ASP A 388 -1.46 12.58 4.08
CA ASP A 388 -1.50 11.83 2.80
C ASP A 388 -1.73 12.77 1.60
N SER A 389 -2.40 13.91 1.81
CA SER A 389 -2.62 14.91 0.76
C SER A 389 -1.37 15.69 0.36
N ASN A 390 -0.28 15.69 1.14
CA ASN A 390 0.88 16.53 0.88
C ASN A 390 2.18 15.71 0.76
N TYR A 391 2.53 15.38 -0.47
CA TYR A 391 3.69 14.54 -0.77
C TYR A 391 5.03 15.16 -0.31
N ASN A 392 5.21 16.47 -0.52
CA ASN A 392 6.46 17.16 -0.18
C ASN A 392 6.74 17.13 1.32
N TYR A 393 5.74 17.47 2.14
CA TYR A 393 5.83 17.38 3.60
C TYR A 393 6.18 15.95 4.03
N LEU A 394 5.48 14.95 3.49
CA LEU A 394 5.73 13.55 3.82
C LEU A 394 7.18 13.14 3.52
N ILE A 395 7.68 13.45 2.33
CA ILE A 395 9.05 13.09 1.95
C ILE A 395 10.08 13.79 2.85
N GLU A 396 9.87 15.07 3.18
CA GLU A 396 10.76 15.79 4.11
C GLU A 396 10.75 15.15 5.49
N LEU A 397 9.57 14.83 6.02
CA LEU A 397 9.43 14.18 7.33
C LEU A 397 10.14 12.82 7.35
N LEU A 398 9.93 11.98 6.33
CA LEU A 398 10.55 10.66 6.23
C LEU A 398 12.08 10.76 6.14
N LYS A 399 12.61 11.68 5.32
CA LYS A 399 14.05 11.94 5.25
C LYS A 399 14.63 12.35 6.60
N ASN A 400 13.95 13.26 7.32
CA ASN A 400 14.41 13.74 8.62
C ASN A 400 14.41 12.64 9.70
N LYS A 401 13.60 11.61 9.52
CA LYS A 401 13.47 10.46 10.43
C LYS A 401 14.25 9.23 9.97
N ASP A 402 14.95 9.31 8.83
CA ASP A 402 15.63 8.19 8.18
C ASP A 402 14.69 6.99 7.90
N ILE A 403 13.47 7.29 7.43
CA ILE A 403 12.45 6.31 7.07
C ILE A 403 12.35 6.20 5.54
N ASP A 404 12.17 4.97 5.04
CA ASP A 404 12.07 4.68 3.62
C ASP A 404 10.80 5.28 2.97
N ILE A 405 10.92 5.68 1.69
CA ILE A 405 9.83 6.34 0.94
C ILE A 405 8.64 5.37 0.69
N SER A 406 8.86 4.05 0.69
CA SER A 406 7.78 3.06 0.55
C SER A 406 6.74 3.15 1.67
N GLU A 407 7.08 3.80 2.80
CA GLU A 407 6.18 4.04 3.91
C GLU A 407 4.96 4.89 3.51
N ILE A 408 5.07 5.74 2.48
CA ILE A 408 3.95 6.52 1.93
C ILE A 408 2.83 5.60 1.44
N ASN A 409 3.17 4.48 0.78
CA ASN A 409 2.15 3.53 0.31
C ASN A 409 1.48 2.81 1.49
N LYS A 410 2.24 2.50 2.54
CA LYS A 410 1.66 1.91 3.77
C LYS A 410 0.72 2.90 4.45
N LEU A 411 1.11 4.16 4.57
CA LEU A 411 0.26 5.22 5.09
C LEU A 411 -1.03 5.30 4.28
N ARG A 412 -0.95 5.37 2.95
CA ARG A 412 -2.11 5.46 2.07
C ARG A 412 -3.07 4.28 2.25
N LEU A 413 -2.55 3.05 2.31
CA LEU A 413 -3.36 1.86 2.57
C LEU A 413 -4.01 1.88 3.95
N PHE A 414 -3.32 2.42 4.94
CA PHE A 414 -3.87 2.63 6.27
C PHE A 414 -4.98 3.68 6.26
N VAL A 415 -4.73 4.90 5.74
CA VAL A 415 -5.69 6.00 5.71
C VAL A 415 -7.00 5.59 5.06
N TYR A 416 -6.95 4.93 3.90
CA TYR A 416 -8.15 4.53 3.19
C TYR A 416 -8.70 3.16 3.62
N ASN A 417 -8.23 2.59 4.74
CA ASN A 417 -8.78 1.34 5.26
C ASN A 417 -10.20 1.55 5.83
N PRO A 418 -11.23 0.83 5.33
CA PRO A 418 -12.61 0.95 5.81
C PRO A 418 -12.86 0.50 7.25
N TYR A 419 -11.84 -0.07 7.91
CA TYR A 419 -11.87 -0.51 9.30
C TYR A 419 -11.27 0.51 10.28
N ASN A 420 -11.00 1.74 9.84
CA ASN A 420 -10.60 2.84 10.72
C ASN A 420 -11.83 3.41 11.45
N TYR A 421 -12.09 2.95 12.67
CA TYR A 421 -13.26 3.32 13.47
C TYR A 421 -12.93 4.23 14.65
N ILE A 422 -11.73 4.09 15.22
CA ILE A 422 -11.33 4.77 16.45
C ILE A 422 -10.89 6.19 16.14
N LEU A 423 -9.98 6.36 15.18
CA LEU A 423 -9.31 7.65 14.95
C LEU A 423 -10.25 8.73 14.41
N ASN A 424 -11.37 8.31 13.82
CA ASN A 424 -12.47 9.18 13.39
C ASN A 424 -13.22 9.84 14.56
N ASN A 425 -12.97 9.43 15.80
CA ASN A 425 -13.70 9.87 16.98
C ASN A 425 -12.79 10.50 18.05
N ILE A 426 -11.54 10.80 17.71
CA ILE A 426 -10.56 11.38 18.64
C ILE A 426 -10.07 12.70 18.05
N LEU A 427 -10.25 13.79 18.79
CA LEU A 427 -9.80 15.11 18.34
C LEU A 427 -8.29 15.24 18.49
N ILE A 428 -7.63 16.00 17.60
CA ILE A 428 -6.18 16.26 17.72
C ILE A 428 -5.85 17.07 18.99
N SER A 429 -6.77 17.92 19.43
CA SER A 429 -6.65 18.76 20.62
C SER A 429 -6.74 17.96 21.92
N GLU A 430 -7.32 16.76 21.87
CA GLU A 430 -7.46 15.88 23.02
C GLU A 430 -6.18 15.07 23.22
N ASP A 431 -5.70 15.04 24.47
CA ASP A 431 -4.62 14.14 24.88
C ASP A 431 -5.21 12.85 25.46
N LYS A 432 -5.98 12.14 24.62
CA LYS A 432 -6.58 10.85 24.99
C LYS A 432 -5.58 9.72 24.79
N ASP A 433 -5.44 8.87 25.80
CA ASP A 433 -4.72 7.59 25.68
C ASP A 433 -5.61 6.59 24.92
N ILE A 434 -5.30 6.38 23.63
CA ILE A 434 -6.06 5.48 22.74
C ILE A 434 -6.04 4.04 23.28
N SER A 435 -4.95 3.61 23.91
CA SER A 435 -4.87 2.28 24.51
C SER A 435 -5.91 2.11 25.62
N MET A 436 -6.08 3.13 26.46
CA MET A 436 -7.08 3.12 27.53
C MET A 436 -8.50 3.12 26.97
N LEU A 437 -8.79 3.89 25.92
CA LEU A 437 -10.11 3.89 25.29
C LEU A 437 -10.50 2.51 24.74
N ILE A 438 -9.54 1.81 24.09
CA ILE A 438 -9.75 0.45 23.60
C ILE A 438 -9.99 -0.50 24.78
N MET A 439 -9.12 -0.44 25.78
CA MET A 439 -9.20 -1.29 26.97
C MET A 439 -10.54 -1.12 27.68
N ASP A 440 -10.93 0.11 28.01
CA ASP A 440 -12.18 0.41 28.73
C ASP A 440 -13.39 -0.09 27.95
N ARG A 441 -13.45 0.21 26.63
CA ARG A 441 -14.57 -0.22 25.79
C ARG A 441 -14.72 -1.74 25.79
N TYR A 442 -13.65 -2.48 25.51
CA TYR A 442 -13.75 -3.93 25.35
C TYR A 442 -13.85 -4.64 26.70
N ASN A 443 -13.20 -4.15 27.76
CA ASN A 443 -13.31 -4.74 29.09
C ASN A 443 -14.75 -4.63 29.64
N LEU A 444 -15.51 -3.57 29.29
CA LEU A 444 -16.95 -3.49 29.58
C LEU A 444 -17.78 -4.61 28.93
N PHE A 445 -17.29 -5.21 27.84
CA PHE A 445 -17.88 -6.39 27.20
C PHE A 445 -17.25 -7.71 27.68
N GLY A 446 -16.47 -7.68 28.76
CA GLY A 446 -15.85 -8.84 29.42
C GLY A 446 -14.58 -9.37 28.74
N PHE A 447 -13.92 -8.54 27.93
CA PHE A 447 -12.55 -8.80 27.50
C PHE A 447 -11.57 -8.56 28.65
N ASN A 448 -10.41 -9.22 28.57
CA ASN A 448 -9.32 -9.08 29.53
C ASN A 448 -8.14 -8.36 28.85
N LEU A 449 -8.33 -7.09 28.49
CA LEU A 449 -7.26 -6.25 27.97
C LEU A 449 -6.56 -5.53 29.10
N THR A 450 -5.24 -5.42 28.98
CA THR A 450 -4.38 -4.65 29.88
C THR A 450 -3.51 -3.71 29.04
N LYS A 451 -2.96 -2.66 29.66
CA LYS A 451 -2.06 -1.73 28.98
C LYS A 451 -0.86 -2.44 28.35
N ASP A 452 -0.25 -3.37 29.09
CA ASP A 452 0.85 -4.21 28.63
C ASP A 452 0.54 -4.96 27.32
N LYS A 453 -0.70 -5.45 27.12
CA LYS A 453 -1.11 -6.14 25.88
C LYS A 453 -1.25 -5.20 24.67
N LEU A 454 -1.40 -3.90 24.92
CA LEU A 454 -1.57 -2.86 23.91
C LEU A 454 -0.27 -2.08 23.66
N ASP A 455 0.79 -2.34 24.40
CA ASP A 455 2.09 -1.70 24.18
C ASP A 455 2.71 -2.19 22.87
N LYS A 456 3.56 -1.35 22.27
CA LYS A 456 4.16 -1.55 20.93
C LYS A 456 4.88 -2.89 20.79
N ASP A 457 5.48 -3.39 21.87
CA ASP A 457 6.24 -4.64 21.89
C ASP A 457 5.36 -5.90 22.01
N ASN A 458 4.10 -5.74 22.46
CA ASN A 458 3.22 -6.85 22.80
C ASN A 458 1.95 -6.92 21.92
N ILE A 459 1.59 -5.84 21.24
CA ILE A 459 0.39 -5.77 20.41
C ILE A 459 0.31 -6.88 19.35
N ASP A 460 1.47 -7.32 18.84
CA ASP A 460 1.58 -8.42 17.88
C ASP A 460 1.22 -9.78 18.49
N ASN A 461 1.50 -9.99 19.77
CA ASN A 461 1.07 -11.17 20.49
C ASN A 461 -0.45 -11.18 20.62
N LEU A 462 -1.06 -10.04 20.98
CA LEU A 462 -2.52 -9.93 21.06
C LEU A 462 -3.19 -10.21 19.70
N ILE A 463 -2.65 -9.64 18.61
CA ILE A 463 -3.14 -9.91 17.24
C ILE A 463 -3.07 -11.41 16.94
N LYS A 464 -1.94 -12.06 17.25
CA LYS A 464 -1.76 -13.49 17.02
C LYS A 464 -2.79 -14.34 17.77
N GLU A 465 -3.06 -14.03 19.04
CA GLU A 465 -4.07 -14.76 19.82
C GLU A 465 -5.49 -14.57 19.24
N LEU A 466 -5.83 -13.35 18.80
CA LEU A 466 -7.10 -13.07 18.10
C LEU A 466 -7.19 -13.84 16.78
N GLU A 467 -6.11 -13.93 16.01
CA GLU A 467 -6.06 -14.70 14.77
C GLU A 467 -6.24 -16.20 14.99
N ILE A 468 -5.62 -16.77 16.04
CA ILE A 468 -5.83 -18.17 16.43
C ILE A 468 -7.31 -18.44 16.68
N ILE A 469 -7.97 -17.57 17.46
CA ILE A 469 -9.40 -17.69 17.73
C ILE A 469 -10.22 -17.61 16.43
N LEU A 470 -10.02 -16.56 15.63
CA LEU A 470 -10.79 -16.33 14.41
C LEU A 470 -10.63 -17.47 13.39
N ASN A 471 -9.42 -17.95 13.18
CA ASN A 471 -9.15 -19.06 12.28
C ASN A 471 -9.74 -20.37 12.85
N SER A 472 -9.72 -20.60 14.17
CA SER A 472 -10.33 -21.79 14.79
C SER A 472 -11.85 -21.87 14.55
N ILE A 473 -12.54 -20.72 14.54
CA ILE A 473 -13.97 -20.65 14.24
C ILE A 473 -14.24 -21.14 12.81
N VAL A 474 -13.42 -20.69 11.85
CA VAL A 474 -13.51 -21.09 10.44
C VAL A 474 -13.18 -22.57 10.27
N MET A 475 -12.15 -23.06 10.97
CA MET A 475 -11.80 -24.49 10.99
C MET A 475 -12.98 -25.35 11.45
N ASN A 476 -13.60 -24.99 12.57
CA ASN A 476 -14.72 -25.73 13.15
C ASN A 476 -15.93 -25.73 12.21
N LYS A 477 -16.27 -24.58 11.63
CA LYS A 477 -17.37 -24.45 10.67
C LYS A 477 -17.19 -25.33 9.43
N ASN A 478 -15.94 -25.50 8.96
CA ASN A 478 -15.61 -26.22 7.74
C ASN A 478 -15.03 -27.62 7.96
N ARG A 479 -15.07 -28.14 9.20
CA ARG A 479 -14.52 -29.45 9.58
C ARG A 479 -13.06 -29.63 9.12
N ILE A 480 -12.26 -28.58 9.27
CA ILE A 480 -10.81 -28.63 9.06
C ILE A 480 -10.17 -29.02 10.40
N THR A 481 -9.62 -30.23 10.48
CA THR A 481 -9.01 -30.77 11.71
C THR A 481 -7.50 -30.92 11.56
N ASP A 482 -6.80 -30.99 12.70
CA ASP A 482 -5.36 -31.30 12.72
C ASP A 482 -5.04 -32.60 11.97
N SER A 483 -5.82 -33.65 12.21
CA SER A 483 -5.67 -34.93 11.51
C SER A 483 -5.85 -34.82 10.00
N ARG A 484 -6.77 -33.97 9.53
CA ARG A 484 -7.00 -33.74 8.10
C ARG A 484 -5.80 -33.06 7.46
N ILE A 485 -5.31 -31.98 8.08
CA ILE A 485 -4.17 -31.22 7.55
C ILE A 485 -2.90 -32.07 7.55
N LYS A 486 -2.62 -32.80 8.64
CA LYS A 486 -1.50 -33.76 8.71
C LYS A 486 -1.60 -34.82 7.63
N PHE A 487 -2.78 -35.42 7.46
CA PHE A 487 -3.00 -36.40 6.40
C PHE A 487 -2.68 -35.85 5.00
N ILE A 488 -3.12 -34.62 4.67
CA ILE A 488 -2.80 -34.00 3.37
C ILE A 488 -1.28 -33.82 3.21
N LYS A 489 -0.59 -33.33 4.25
CA LYS A 489 0.87 -33.11 4.22
C LYS A 489 1.65 -34.42 4.07
N ASP A 490 1.28 -35.44 4.82
CA ASP A 490 1.97 -36.73 4.84
C ASP A 490 1.75 -37.51 3.53
N THR A 491 0.64 -37.25 2.84
CA THR A 491 0.27 -37.92 1.57
C THR A 491 0.67 -37.13 0.33
N ASN A 492 1.40 -36.01 0.47
CA ASN A 492 1.82 -35.21 -0.68
C ASN A 492 2.88 -35.89 -1.57
N ASN A 493 3.60 -36.88 -1.03
CA ASN A 493 4.68 -37.61 -1.72
C ASN A 493 4.31 -39.06 -2.08
N ILE A 494 3.04 -39.45 -1.88
CA ILE A 494 2.42 -40.67 -2.42
C ILE A 494 1.74 -40.26 -3.72
#